data_AF-A0A7S0JJ87-F1
#
_entry.id   AF-A0A7S0JJ87-F1
#
_cell.length_a   1.000
_cell.length_b   1.000
_cell.length_c   1.000
_cell.angle_alpha   90.00
_cell.angle_beta   90.00
_cell.angle_gamma   90.00
#
_symmetry.space_group_name_H-M   'P 1'
#
loop_
_entity.id
_entity.type
_entity.pdbx_description
1 polymer ?
#
loop_
_entity_poly.entity_id
_entity_poly.type
_entity_poly.pdbx_seq_one_letter_code
_entity_poly.pdbx_strand_id
1 'polypeptide(L)'
;EVFGLHANADITCARKETMELFATVLSLQPRAAGSTGDSSDTLVASLAADIEGKIPAAFDVNGTMRSYPTDYLESMNTVLVQELVRFNRLITAVRASLGNIK
;
A
#
# COMPACT_ATOMS: atom_id res chain seq x y z
N GLU A 1 -25.52 -23.86 -16.85
CA GLU A 1 -25.31 -22.54 -16.23
C GLU A 1 -26.66 -21.97 -15.77
N VAL A 2 -27.07 -22.20 -14.52
CA VAL A 2 -28.38 -21.71 -14.00
C VAL A 2 -28.29 -20.25 -13.50
N PHE A 3 -27.06 -19.72 -13.30
CA PHE A 3 -26.80 -18.37 -12.80
C PHE A 3 -25.85 -17.53 -13.69
N GLY A 4 -25.47 -18.01 -14.88
CA GLY A 4 -24.60 -17.26 -15.82
C GLY A 4 -23.18 -16.96 -15.33
N LEU A 5 -22.72 -17.64 -14.27
CA LEU A 5 -21.39 -17.44 -13.68
C LEU A 5 -20.34 -18.26 -14.43
N HIS A 6 -19.17 -17.65 -14.66
CA HIS A 6 -18.01 -18.34 -15.20
C HIS A 6 -17.55 -19.44 -14.23
N ALA A 7 -17.01 -20.55 -14.73
CA ALA A 7 -16.50 -21.68 -13.92
C ALA A 7 -15.45 -21.29 -12.84
N ASN A 8 -14.88 -20.08 -12.93
CA ASN A 8 -13.91 -19.57 -11.94
C ASN A 8 -14.61 -18.97 -10.70
N ALA A 9 -15.91 -18.73 -10.78
CA ALA A 9 -16.71 -18.21 -9.67
C ALA A 9 -16.74 -19.21 -8.51
N ASP A 10 -16.89 -20.50 -8.78
CA ASP A 10 -16.89 -21.55 -7.76
C ASP A 10 -15.53 -21.64 -7.05
N ILE A 11 -14.43 -21.57 -7.81
CA ILE A 11 -13.06 -21.54 -7.26
C ILE A 11 -12.87 -20.30 -6.37
N THR A 12 -13.36 -19.14 -6.82
CA THR A 12 -13.26 -17.88 -6.06
C THR A 12 -14.09 -17.93 -4.78
N CYS A 13 -15.30 -18.50 -4.84
CA CYS A 13 -16.18 -18.70 -3.69
C CYS A 13 -15.53 -19.62 -2.66
N ALA A 14 -15.06 -20.80 -3.10
CA ALA A 14 -14.39 -21.76 -2.23
C ALA A 14 -13.12 -21.18 -1.60
N ARG A 15 -12.32 -20.41 -2.35
CA ARG A 15 -11.14 -19.72 -1.81
C ARG A 15 -11.51 -18.70 -0.74
N LYS A 16 -12.57 -17.92 -0.97
CA LYS A 16 -13.05 -16.92 -0.03
C LYS A 16 -13.55 -17.57 1.26
N GLU A 17 -14.40 -18.58 1.16
CA GLU A 17 -14.92 -19.32 2.33
C GLU A 17 -13.79 -19.97 3.12
N THR A 18 -12.81 -20.56 2.44
CA THR A 18 -11.64 -21.17 3.10
C THR A 18 -10.80 -20.13 3.84
N MET A 19 -10.56 -18.96 3.23
CA MET A 19 -9.85 -17.85 3.87
C MET A 19 -10.61 -17.32 5.09
N GLU A 20 -11.93 -17.21 5.00
CA GLU A 20 -12.80 -16.76 6.09
C GLU A 20 -12.81 -17.76 7.26
N LEU A 21 -12.85 -19.06 6.96
CA LEU A 21 -12.71 -20.12 7.95
C LEU A 21 -11.36 -20.02 8.68
N PHE A 22 -10.26 -19.90 7.94
CA PHE A 22 -8.93 -19.76 8.54
C PHE A 22 -8.80 -18.49 9.39
N ALA A 23 -9.34 -17.36 8.93
CA ALA A 23 -9.37 -16.13 9.73
C ALA A 23 -10.16 -16.32 11.04
N THR A 24 -11.30 -17.01 10.97
CA THR A 24 -12.12 -17.32 12.15
C THR A 24 -11.36 -18.21 13.13
N VAL A 25 -10.72 -19.28 12.66
CA VAL A 25 -9.89 -20.17 13.49
C VAL A 25 -8.75 -19.41 14.16
N LEU A 26 -8.05 -18.56 13.41
CA LEU A 26 -6.96 -17.74 13.94
C LEU A 26 -7.46 -16.75 15.00
N SER A 27 -8.67 -16.20 14.83
CA SER A 27 -9.27 -15.28 15.80
C SER A 27 -9.66 -15.94 17.12
N LEU A 28 -9.97 -17.24 17.09
CA LEU A 28 -10.27 -18.05 18.28
C LEU A 28 -9.00 -18.50 19.02
N GLN A 29 -7.83 -18.40 18.39
CA GLN A 29 -6.57 -18.80 19.01
C GLN A 29 -6.22 -17.89 20.20
N PRO A 30 -5.93 -18.44 21.40
CA PRO A 30 -5.53 -17.64 22.54
C PRO A 30 -4.23 -16.88 22.23
N ARG A 31 -4.26 -15.55 22.26
CA ARG A 31 -3.08 -14.67 22.05
C ARG A 31 -1.97 -14.82 23.11
N ALA A 32 -2.15 -15.70 24.10
CA ALA A 32 -1.28 -15.86 25.26
C ALA A 32 -0.27 -17.03 25.15
N ALA A 33 -0.23 -17.76 24.05
CA ALA A 33 0.81 -18.78 23.84
C ALA A 33 2.12 -18.08 23.40
N GLY A 34 3.08 -18.01 24.33
CA GLY A 34 4.33 -17.28 24.17
C GLY A 34 5.05 -17.54 22.85
N SER A 35 5.36 -16.47 22.13
CA SER A 35 6.24 -16.50 20.97
C SER A 35 7.68 -16.46 21.44
N THR A 36 8.41 -17.57 21.28
CA THR A 36 9.88 -17.62 21.35
C THR A 36 10.47 -17.10 20.03
N GLY A 37 10.13 -15.87 19.67
CA GLY A 37 10.54 -15.19 18.44
C GLY A 37 10.35 -13.69 18.60
N ASP A 38 11.00 -12.90 17.75
CA ASP A 38 10.87 -11.45 17.71
C ASP A 38 9.39 -11.05 17.83
N SER A 39 9.08 -10.14 18.76
CA SER A 39 7.70 -9.73 19.01
C SER A 39 7.08 -9.19 17.72
N SER A 40 5.78 -9.38 17.55
CA SER A 40 5.02 -8.81 16.42
C SER A 40 5.39 -7.34 16.18
N ASP A 41 5.59 -6.58 17.25
CA ASP A 41 5.96 -5.16 17.18
C ASP A 41 7.37 -4.94 16.61
N THR A 42 8.35 -5.76 16.99
CA THR A 42 9.71 -5.66 16.43
C THR A 42 9.75 -5.99 14.94
N LEU A 43 8.98 -6.97 14.49
CA LEU A 43 8.86 -7.34 13.08
C LEU A 43 8.13 -6.26 12.27
N VAL A 44 7.12 -5.63 12.86
CA VAL A 44 6.42 -4.48 12.26
C VAL A 44 7.34 -3.27 12.17
N ALA A 45 8.15 -3.00 13.21
CA ALA A 45 9.11 -1.90 13.21
C ALA A 45 10.23 -2.10 12.18
N SER A 46 10.76 -3.33 12.04
CA SER A 46 11.76 -3.64 11.02
C SER A 46 11.20 -3.47 9.61
N LEU A 47 9.98 -3.96 9.37
CA LEU A 47 9.31 -3.80 8.09
C LEU A 47 9.02 -2.33 7.78
N ALA A 48 8.63 -1.53 8.77
CA ALA A 48 8.40 -0.10 8.60
C ALA A 48 9.70 0.63 8.19
N ALA A 49 10.84 0.28 8.81
CA ALA A 49 12.15 0.82 8.44
C ALA A 49 12.57 0.42 7.01
N ASP A 50 12.33 -0.83 6.62
CA ASP A 50 12.62 -1.33 5.26
C ASP A 50 11.77 -0.61 4.20
N ILE A 51 10.50 -0.37 4.48
CA ILE A 51 9.60 0.37 3.59
C ILE A 51 10.06 1.83 3.49
N GLU A 52 10.40 2.47 4.62
CA GLU A 52 10.89 3.84 4.64
C GLU A 52 12.15 4.01 3.77
N GLY A 53 13.09 3.05 3.84
CA GLY A 53 14.30 3.03 3.02
C GLY A 53 14.05 2.87 1.52
N LYS A 54 12.91 2.29 1.12
CA LYS A 54 12.52 2.11 -0.29
C LYS A 54 11.75 3.30 -0.86
N ILE A 55 11.20 4.17 -0.01
CA ILE A 55 10.39 5.31 -0.46
C ILE A 55 11.30 6.41 -1.01
N PRO A 56 11.08 6.87 -2.26
CA PRO A 56 11.90 7.91 -2.86
C PRO A 56 11.74 9.26 -2.15
N ALA A 57 12.74 10.13 -2.30
CA ALA A 57 12.66 11.52 -1.87
C ALA A 57 11.51 12.25 -2.59
N ALA A 58 11.07 13.39 -2.02
CA ALA A 58 10.08 14.22 -2.67
C ALA A 58 10.65 14.75 -4.00
N PHE A 59 9.83 14.77 -5.04
CA PHE A 59 10.17 15.28 -6.35
C PHE A 59 10.28 16.81 -6.34
N ASP A 60 11.25 17.36 -7.07
CA ASP A 60 11.36 18.81 -7.26
C ASP A 60 10.37 19.30 -8.32
N VAL A 61 9.18 19.66 -7.85
CA VAL A 61 8.10 20.20 -8.70
C VAL A 61 8.53 21.49 -9.39
N ASN A 62 9.33 22.35 -8.75
CA ASN A 62 9.76 23.62 -9.34
C ASN A 62 10.77 23.40 -10.47
N GLY A 63 11.72 22.49 -10.28
CA GLY A 63 12.66 22.07 -11.32
C GLY A 63 11.96 21.41 -12.51
N THR A 64 10.95 20.55 -12.25
CA THR A 64 10.15 19.95 -13.32
C THR A 64 9.33 20.99 -14.06
N MET A 65 8.70 21.95 -13.37
CA MET A 65 7.92 23.02 -14.02
C MET A 65 8.78 23.93 -14.90
N ARG A 66 10.06 24.14 -14.55
CA ARG A 66 11.02 24.88 -15.39
C ARG A 66 11.42 24.09 -16.65
N SER A 67 11.53 22.78 -16.54
CA SER A 67 11.93 21.89 -17.64
C SER A 67 10.75 21.53 -18.56
N TYR A 68 9.55 21.45 -18.00
CA TYR A 68 8.30 21.08 -18.64
C TYR A 68 7.21 22.10 -18.26
N PRO A 69 7.27 23.32 -18.83
CA PRO A 69 6.28 24.34 -18.55
C PRO A 69 4.89 23.88 -19.00
N THR A 70 3.89 24.25 -18.22
CA THR A 70 2.48 23.97 -18.53
C THR A 70 2.02 24.91 -19.64
N ASP A 71 1.83 24.36 -20.83
CA ASP A 71 1.31 25.06 -22.00
C ASP A 71 0.00 24.39 -22.44
N TYR A 72 -0.91 25.17 -23.02
CA TYR A 72 -2.19 24.68 -23.54
C TYR A 72 -2.00 23.59 -24.59
N LEU A 73 -0.96 23.73 -25.43
CA LEU A 73 -0.64 22.76 -26.47
C LEU A 73 0.04 21.48 -25.93
N GLU A 74 0.59 21.54 -24.72
CA GLU A 74 1.35 20.46 -24.08
C GLU A 74 0.62 19.99 -22.81
N SER A 75 -0.56 19.40 -23.00
CA SER A 75 -1.44 18.96 -21.90
C SER A 75 -0.78 17.95 -20.95
N MET A 76 0.15 17.13 -21.46
CA MET A 76 0.89 16.15 -20.65
C MET A 76 1.82 16.80 -19.63
N ASN A 77 2.40 17.97 -19.91
CA ASN A 77 3.24 18.69 -18.94
C ASN A 77 2.42 19.13 -17.72
N THR A 78 1.17 19.54 -17.96
CA THR A 78 0.23 19.92 -16.90
C THR A 78 -0.11 18.71 -16.02
N VAL A 79 -0.39 17.55 -16.62
CA VAL A 79 -0.64 16.31 -15.88
C VAL A 79 0.59 15.88 -15.09
N LEU A 80 1.78 15.94 -15.69
CA LEU A 80 3.04 15.60 -15.02
C LEU A 80 3.23 16.42 -13.74
N VAL A 81 3.12 17.75 -13.84
CA VAL A 81 3.29 18.65 -12.68
C VAL A 81 2.24 18.37 -11.60
N GLN A 82 0.98 18.13 -11.99
CA GLN A 82 -0.10 17.79 -11.05
C GLN A 82 0.15 16.46 -10.34
N GLU A 83 0.55 15.42 -11.09
CA GLU A 83 0.83 14.11 -10.53
C GLU A 83 2.05 14.15 -9.60
N LEU A 84 3.10 14.92 -9.90
CA LEU A 84 4.23 15.10 -8.99
C LEU A 84 3.81 15.74 -7.65
N VAL A 85 2.91 16.74 -7.69
CA VAL A 85 2.34 17.33 -6.46
C VAL A 85 1.55 16.28 -5.67
N ARG A 86 0.73 15.47 -6.34
CA ARG A 86 -0.05 14.40 -5.70
C ARG A 86 0.86 13.32 -5.10
N PHE A 87 1.89 12.90 -5.82
CA PHE A 87 2.88 11.94 -5.35
C PHE A 87 3.64 12.46 -4.13
N ASN A 88 4.05 13.73 -4.13
CA ASN A 88 4.71 14.32 -2.96
C ASN A 88 3.81 14.33 -1.73
N ARG A 89 2.50 14.60 -1.88
CA ARG A 89 1.54 14.47 -0.77
C ARG A 89 1.44 13.04 -0.26
N LEU A 90 1.42 12.06 -1.16
CA LEU A 90 1.40 10.64 -0.80
C LEU A 90 2.68 10.24 -0.05
N ILE A 91 3.86 10.63 -0.55
CA ILE A 91 5.15 10.38 0.10
C ILE A 91 5.15 10.92 1.53
N THR A 92 4.66 12.15 1.74
CA THR A 92 4.55 12.74 3.08
C THR A 92 3.59 11.96 3.98
N ALA A 93 2.41 11.57 3.48
CA ALA A 93 1.44 10.81 4.25
C ALA A 93 1.97 9.42 4.66
N VAL A 94 2.68 8.75 3.75
CA VAL A 94 3.29 7.45 4.02
C VAL A 94 4.41 7.58 5.05
N ARG A 95 5.31 8.58 4.91
CA ARG A 95 6.37 8.84 5.90
C ARG A 95 5.80 9.15 7.29
N ALA A 96 4.77 9.99 7.37
CA ALA A 96 4.10 10.29 8.64
C ALA A 96 3.49 9.03 9.27
N SER A 97 2.85 8.18 8.45
CA SER A 97 2.25 6.93 8.92
C SER A 97 3.31 5.94 9.43
N LEU A 98 4.43 5.81 8.73
CA LEU A 98 5.55 4.95 9.15
C LEU A 98 6.24 5.49 10.41
N GLY A 99 6.37 6.80 10.55
CA GLY A 99 6.91 7.44 11.76
C GLY A 99 6.07 7.21 13.01
N ASN A 100 4.74 7.04 12.88
CA ASN A 100 3.86 6.72 14.00
C ASN A 100 3.94 5.25 14.47
N ILE A 101 4.53 4.37 13.67
CA ILE A 101 4.68 2.93 13.97
C ILE A 101 6.00 2.64 14.70
N LYS A 102 7.00 3.53 14.56
CA LYS A 102 8.24 3.52 15.32
C LYS A 102 8.02 4.07 16.73
#